data_AF-A0AAD8E7Q2-F1
#
_entry.id   AF-A0AAD8E7Q2-F1
#
_cell.length_a   1.000
_cell.length_b   1.000
_cell.length_c   1.000
_cell.angle_alpha   90.00
_cell.angle_beta   90.00
_cell.angle_gamma   90.00
#
_symmetry.space_group_name_H-M   'P 1'
#
loop_
_entity.id
_entity.type
_entity.pdbx_description
1 polymer ?
#
loop_
_entity_poly.entity_id
_entity_poly.type
_entity_poly.pdbx_seq_one_letter_code
_entity_poly.pdbx_strand_id
1 'polypeptide(L)'
;MTENCDVSHLEDEPSPHVLRVGCLGEEPLSYGYGGTGKASTDCKFKDYGKPFQINDVVGAFLDSDGDYIAMSFTLNGEPLGVAYQISRSELNDKALFPHILTKNIKFKCNFGLEDSWFPPLQGYTFAGLVSLDMRVSGAKRPEKREDCEMIMMCGLPGAGKTTWANEYYAQHLEKKYNILGTNNLIDKMKVMGLPRKRNYAGRWDVLIDKCTKCLVKLLDIAARRRRNYILDQTNVYPSAQRRKMRGFEGFVRRAVVVVPTDEEFKRRCEKREKVEGKDVPDSAVLEMKANFMLPEVGDIFTEVIYTELSEAESRPLVETYNKQGRDAGYGQTQKRHRGDNRDGRDRSFRGGGYRPRGGHDSRSRNSGWQSRGSGGGGGGWRD
;
A
#
# COMPACT_ATOMS: atom_id res chain seq x y z
N MET A 1 -15.26 5.88 20.53
CA MET A 1 -13.79 5.64 20.40
C MET A 1 -13.27 5.10 21.71
N THR A 2 -12.27 4.20 21.73
CA THR A 2 -11.86 3.55 22.99
C THR A 2 -10.46 3.94 23.46
N GLU A 3 -9.51 4.16 22.56
CA GLU A 3 -8.11 4.42 22.96
C GLU A 3 -7.31 5.08 21.84
N ASN A 4 -6.36 5.94 22.20
CA ASN A 4 -5.32 6.43 21.30
C ASN A 4 -4.12 5.48 21.35
N CYS A 5 -3.60 5.07 20.19
CA CYS A 5 -2.38 4.28 20.14
C CYS A 5 -1.17 5.16 20.54
N ASP A 6 -0.13 4.57 21.13
CA ASP A 6 1.11 5.31 21.40
C ASP A 6 1.79 5.74 20.08
N VAL A 7 1.97 7.05 19.95
CA VAL A 7 2.53 7.73 18.80
C VAL A 7 3.56 8.78 19.22
N SER A 8 4.17 8.59 20.40
CA SER A 8 5.25 9.45 20.93
C SER A 8 6.37 9.74 19.92
N HIS A 9 6.62 8.82 18.99
CA HIS A 9 7.58 8.98 17.89
C HIS A 9 7.14 9.94 16.76
N LEU A 10 5.94 10.53 16.83
CA LEU A 10 5.36 11.46 15.83
C LEU A 10 5.26 12.90 16.38
N GLU A 11 6.37 13.43 16.89
CA GLU A 11 6.43 14.72 17.61
C GLU A 11 5.88 15.93 16.82
N ASP A 12 6.03 15.93 15.49
CA ASP A 12 5.63 17.05 14.61
C ASP A 12 4.28 16.83 13.87
N GLU A 13 3.48 15.81 14.24
CA GLU A 13 2.22 15.52 13.55
C GLU A 13 1.04 16.26 14.23
N PRO A 14 0.41 17.25 13.56
CA PRO A 14 -0.67 18.05 14.16
C PRO A 14 -1.97 17.27 14.37
N SER A 15 -2.18 16.16 13.66
CA SER A 15 -3.36 15.31 13.82
C SER A 15 -2.93 13.84 13.89
N PRO A 16 -2.36 13.43 15.04
CA PRO A 16 -1.76 12.10 15.19
C PRO A 16 -2.82 11.01 15.32
N HIS A 17 -4.03 11.38 15.75
CA HIS A 17 -5.19 10.54 15.93
C HIS A 17 -6.33 11.04 15.03
N VAL A 18 -6.82 10.21 14.12
CA VAL A 18 -7.97 10.55 13.26
C VAL A 18 -8.94 9.38 13.21
N LEU A 19 -10.23 9.68 13.41
CA LEU A 19 -11.33 8.78 13.09
C LEU A 19 -12.33 9.50 12.18
N ARG A 20 -12.82 8.80 11.15
CA ARG A 20 -13.98 9.23 10.35
C ARG A 20 -14.95 8.07 10.22
N VAL A 21 -16.24 8.39 10.33
CA VAL A 21 -17.36 7.43 10.24
C VAL A 21 -18.22 7.79 9.04
N GLY A 22 -18.67 6.76 8.31
CA GLY A 22 -19.34 6.90 7.02
C GLY A 22 -18.43 6.47 5.87
N CYS A 23 -18.83 6.69 4.62
CA CYS A 23 -17.94 6.49 3.49
C CYS A 23 -16.77 7.50 3.54
N LEU A 24 -15.55 7.08 3.17
CA LEU A 24 -14.27 7.72 3.51
C LEU A 24 -14.08 9.22 3.13
N GLY A 25 -14.97 9.82 2.32
CA GLY A 25 -14.98 11.26 2.03
C GLY A 25 -14.06 11.72 0.89
N GLU A 26 -13.26 10.81 0.33
CA GLU A 26 -12.19 11.14 -0.63
C GLU A 26 -12.57 10.90 -2.10
N GLU A 27 -13.62 10.13 -2.36
CA GLU A 27 -14.08 9.79 -3.72
C GLU A 27 -15.52 10.32 -3.91
N PRO A 28 -16.01 10.46 -5.16
CA PRO A 28 -17.43 10.68 -5.41
C PRO A 28 -18.30 9.60 -4.75
N LEU A 29 -19.51 9.96 -4.33
CA LEU A 29 -20.45 9.07 -3.62
C LEU A 29 -19.89 8.49 -2.29
N SER A 30 -18.93 9.20 -1.69
CA SER A 30 -18.29 8.83 -0.43
C SER A 30 -18.51 9.93 0.61
N TYR A 31 -19.42 9.70 1.56
CA TYR A 31 -19.88 10.66 2.56
C TYR A 31 -19.38 10.30 3.96
N GLY A 32 -18.55 11.15 4.57
CA GLY A 32 -17.92 10.86 5.85
C GLY A 32 -17.93 12.02 6.83
N TYR A 33 -18.16 11.72 8.10
CA TYR A 33 -18.08 12.65 9.23
C TYR A 33 -16.82 12.35 10.05
N GLY A 34 -15.95 13.36 10.22
CA GLY A 34 -14.66 13.21 10.89
C GLY A 34 -14.61 13.80 12.29
N GLY A 35 -13.64 13.34 13.09
CA GLY A 35 -13.41 13.80 14.48
C GLY A 35 -13.16 15.30 14.63
N THR A 36 -12.88 16.01 13.54
CA THR A 36 -12.74 17.47 13.51
C THR A 36 -14.07 18.22 13.38
N GLY A 37 -15.22 17.53 13.39
CA GLY A 37 -16.54 18.15 13.23
C GLY A 37 -16.96 18.39 11.77
N LYS A 38 -16.15 17.96 10.81
CA LYS A 38 -16.37 18.22 9.37
C LYS A 38 -17.03 17.04 8.66
N ALA A 39 -17.96 17.37 7.77
CA ALA A 39 -18.49 16.47 6.76
C ALA A 39 -17.59 16.54 5.51
N SER A 40 -17.34 15.39 4.89
CA SER A 40 -16.46 15.25 3.73
C SER A 40 -17.12 14.43 2.62
N THR A 41 -16.95 14.86 1.38
CA THR A 41 -17.31 14.09 0.17
C THR A 41 -16.50 14.58 -1.01
N ASP A 42 -16.05 13.69 -1.91
CA ASP A 42 -15.31 14.10 -3.12
C ASP A 42 -14.10 15.01 -2.81
N CYS A 43 -13.34 14.69 -1.75
CA CYS A 43 -12.23 15.51 -1.24
C CYS A 43 -12.62 16.95 -0.80
N LYS A 44 -13.90 17.27 -0.69
CA LYS A 44 -14.41 18.56 -0.20
C LYS A 44 -14.83 18.41 1.25
N PHE A 45 -14.50 19.40 2.07
CA PHE A 45 -14.77 19.41 3.51
C PHE A 45 -15.63 20.63 3.84
N LYS A 46 -16.70 20.41 4.61
CA LYS A 46 -17.57 21.48 5.12
C LYS A 46 -17.79 21.30 6.62
N ASP A 47 -17.97 22.40 7.33
CA ASP A 47 -18.37 22.37 8.73
C ASP A 47 -19.79 21.81 8.83
N TYR A 48 -20.04 20.98 9.85
CA TYR A 48 -21.32 20.27 10.00
C TYR A 48 -21.69 20.09 11.47
N GLY A 49 -20.87 19.34 12.20
CA GLY A 49 -21.17 18.89 13.56
C GLY A 49 -20.13 19.36 14.55
N LYS A 50 -20.16 18.77 15.75
CA LYS A 50 -19.17 19.03 16.80
C LYS A 50 -17.94 18.13 16.59
N PRO A 51 -16.73 18.54 17.00
CA PRO A 51 -15.61 17.62 17.12
C PRO A 51 -15.90 16.50 18.12
N PHE A 52 -15.23 15.35 17.98
CA PHE A 52 -15.37 14.22 18.90
C PHE A 52 -14.03 13.54 19.20
N GLN A 53 -13.93 12.89 20.36
CA GLN A 53 -12.70 12.39 20.95
C GLN A 53 -12.87 10.98 21.56
N ILE A 54 -11.86 10.51 22.29
CA ILE A 54 -11.92 9.24 23.03
C ILE A 54 -13.14 9.24 23.96
N ASN A 55 -13.77 8.07 24.12
CA ASN A 55 -14.99 7.82 24.88
C ASN A 55 -16.28 8.37 24.27
N ASP A 56 -16.22 9.22 23.23
CA ASP A 56 -17.42 9.63 22.52
C ASP A 56 -18.00 8.47 21.70
N VAL A 57 -19.33 8.47 21.59
CA VAL A 57 -20.12 7.57 20.75
C VAL A 57 -20.72 8.36 19.60
N VAL A 58 -20.38 7.96 18.37
CA VAL A 58 -20.94 8.53 17.15
C VAL A 58 -21.97 7.56 16.58
N GLY A 59 -23.22 8.00 16.46
CA GLY A 59 -24.25 7.32 15.70
C GLY A 59 -24.25 7.79 14.25
N ALA A 60 -24.42 6.88 13.30
CA ALA A 60 -24.55 7.20 11.88
C ALA A 60 -25.88 6.64 11.37
N PHE A 61 -26.68 7.50 10.75
CA PHE A 61 -28.05 7.23 10.36
C PHE A 61 -28.21 7.50 8.86
N LEU A 62 -28.99 6.64 8.21
CA LEU A 62 -29.34 6.73 6.81
C LEU A 62 -30.85 6.56 6.68
N ASP A 63 -31.53 7.61 6.25
CA ASP A 63 -32.95 7.60 5.89
C ASP A 63 -33.07 7.40 4.38
N SER A 64 -33.85 6.40 3.96
CA SER A 64 -34.09 6.09 2.58
C SER A 64 -35.58 5.97 2.26
N ASP A 65 -36.47 6.61 3.02
CA ASP A 65 -37.92 6.49 2.80
C ASP A 65 -38.48 7.57 1.86
N GLY A 66 -37.72 8.65 1.60
CA GLY A 66 -38.11 9.77 0.72
C GLY A 66 -37.49 9.76 -0.68
N ASP A 67 -37.70 10.85 -1.43
CA ASP A 67 -37.09 11.09 -2.75
C ASP A 67 -35.56 11.25 -2.65
N TYR A 68 -35.08 11.70 -1.49
CA TYR A 68 -33.68 11.85 -1.16
C TYR A 68 -33.29 10.86 -0.07
N ILE A 69 -32.05 10.38 -0.16
CA ILE A 69 -31.42 9.66 0.94
C ILE A 69 -30.78 10.70 1.86
N ALA A 70 -31.25 10.77 3.10
CA ALA A 70 -30.70 11.70 4.09
C ALA A 70 -29.72 10.96 5.01
N MET A 71 -28.52 11.51 5.16
CA MET A 71 -27.52 10.97 6.09
C MET A 71 -27.30 11.97 7.22
N SER A 72 -27.41 11.49 8.45
CA SER A 72 -27.27 12.29 9.67
C SER A 72 -26.45 11.53 10.70
N PHE A 73 -25.94 12.28 11.69
CA PHE A 73 -25.10 11.74 12.75
C PHE A 73 -25.59 12.20 14.11
N THR A 74 -25.33 11.39 15.13
CA THR A 74 -25.45 11.79 16.53
C THR A 74 -24.10 11.75 17.20
N LEU A 75 -23.91 12.61 18.20
CA LEU A 75 -22.77 12.56 19.11
C LEU A 75 -23.30 12.39 20.53
N ASN A 76 -22.95 11.28 21.18
CA ASN A 76 -23.42 10.93 22.52
C ASN A 76 -24.95 11.02 22.66
N GLY A 77 -25.67 10.54 21.63
CA GLY A 77 -27.13 10.57 21.56
C GLY A 77 -27.73 11.90 21.08
N GLU A 78 -26.97 13.00 21.05
CA GLU A 78 -27.46 14.29 20.54
C GLU A 78 -27.46 14.33 19.00
N PRO A 79 -28.59 14.62 18.34
CA PRO A 79 -28.65 14.80 16.88
C PRO A 79 -27.85 16.03 16.42
N LEU A 80 -27.10 15.88 15.33
CA LEU A 80 -26.29 16.97 14.73
C LEU A 80 -26.94 17.58 13.48
N GLY A 81 -28.17 17.20 13.14
CA GLY A 81 -28.86 17.62 11.92
C GLY A 81 -28.47 16.79 10.69
N VAL A 82 -28.98 17.15 9.51
CA VAL A 82 -28.71 16.43 8.25
C VAL A 82 -27.35 16.86 7.69
N ALA A 83 -26.45 15.90 7.49
CA ALA A 83 -25.13 16.14 6.89
C ALA A 83 -25.18 16.16 5.36
N TYR A 84 -25.95 15.22 4.80
CA TYR A 84 -26.06 15.01 3.36
C TYR A 84 -27.50 14.72 2.97
N GLN A 85 -27.88 15.25 1.81
CA GLN A 85 -29.12 14.96 1.13
C GLN A 85 -28.74 14.52 -0.28
N ILE A 86 -28.92 13.24 -0.58
CA ILE A 86 -28.38 12.57 -1.77
C ILE A 86 -29.56 12.19 -2.66
N SER A 87 -29.52 12.60 -3.93
CA SER A 87 -30.54 12.16 -4.89
C SER A 87 -30.36 10.68 -5.20
N ARG A 88 -31.46 9.92 -5.28
CA ARG A 88 -31.41 8.51 -5.72
C ARG A 88 -30.79 8.34 -7.10
N SER A 89 -31.03 9.30 -8.00
CA SER A 89 -30.44 9.30 -9.34
C SER A 89 -28.92 9.45 -9.31
N GLU A 90 -28.36 10.14 -8.30
CA GLU A 90 -26.91 10.31 -8.14
C GLU A 90 -26.22 8.99 -7.77
N LEU A 91 -26.90 8.14 -6.99
CA LEU A 91 -26.38 6.84 -6.58
C LEU A 91 -26.44 5.81 -7.71
N ASN A 92 -27.37 5.95 -8.66
CA ASN A 92 -27.54 5.03 -9.79
C ASN A 92 -27.60 3.56 -9.34
N ASP A 93 -28.51 3.28 -8.40
CA ASP A 93 -28.74 1.96 -7.76
C ASP A 93 -27.53 1.35 -7.03
N LYS A 94 -26.47 2.13 -6.78
CA LYS A 94 -25.34 1.68 -5.97
C LYS A 94 -25.73 1.66 -4.50
N ALA A 95 -25.42 0.55 -3.84
CA ALA A 95 -25.55 0.44 -2.40
C ALA A 95 -24.49 1.25 -1.65
N LEU A 96 -24.87 1.75 -0.48
CA LEU A 96 -23.96 2.36 0.48
C LEU A 96 -23.50 1.33 1.52
N PHE A 97 -22.24 1.41 1.91
CA PHE A 97 -21.63 0.51 2.88
C PHE A 97 -21.06 1.32 4.04
N PRO A 98 -21.30 0.93 5.30
CA PRO A 98 -20.62 1.54 6.44
C PRO A 98 -19.11 1.38 6.30
N HIS A 99 -18.39 2.49 6.35
CA HIS A 99 -16.93 2.51 6.38
C HIS A 99 -16.42 3.30 7.59
N ILE A 100 -15.20 2.98 7.98
CA ILE A 100 -14.49 3.64 9.08
C ILE A 100 -13.05 3.84 8.66
N LEU A 101 -12.61 5.09 8.67
CA LEU A 101 -11.22 5.45 8.50
C LEU A 101 -10.62 5.68 9.88
N THR A 102 -9.53 4.96 10.20
CA THR A 102 -8.78 5.17 11.44
C THR A 102 -7.31 5.47 11.17
N LYS A 103 -6.74 6.36 11.96
CA LYS A 103 -5.30 6.63 12.09
C LYS A 103 -4.98 6.61 13.58
N ASN A 104 -4.21 5.61 14.03
CA ASN A 104 -3.71 5.49 15.40
C ASN A 104 -4.78 5.52 16.49
N ILE A 105 -5.97 4.98 16.23
CA ILE A 105 -7.08 4.93 17.19
C ILE A 105 -7.67 3.53 17.23
N LYS A 106 -7.95 3.05 18.45
CA LYS A 106 -8.78 1.87 18.69
C LYS A 106 -10.23 2.31 18.83
N PHE A 107 -11.12 1.53 18.24
CA PHE A 107 -12.56 1.80 18.23
C PHE A 107 -13.34 0.48 18.34
N LYS A 108 -14.60 0.61 18.74
CA LYS A 108 -15.61 -0.46 18.70
C LYS A 108 -16.75 -0.02 17.80
N CYS A 109 -17.41 -0.98 17.18
CA CYS A 109 -18.59 -0.75 16.34
C CYS A 109 -19.70 -1.66 16.81
N ASN A 110 -20.88 -1.10 17.01
CA ASN A 110 -22.09 -1.87 17.24
C ASN A 110 -23.01 -1.74 16.02
N PHE A 111 -23.23 -2.85 15.32
CA PHE A 111 -24.18 -2.94 14.21
C PHE A 111 -25.50 -3.63 14.65
N GLY A 112 -25.79 -3.68 15.95
CA GLY A 112 -26.99 -4.31 16.53
C GLY A 112 -26.74 -5.70 17.14
N LEU A 113 -25.49 -6.06 17.44
CA LEU A 113 -25.16 -7.33 18.13
C LEU A 113 -25.08 -7.18 19.65
N GLU A 114 -24.85 -5.96 20.13
CA GLU A 114 -24.80 -5.60 21.54
C GLU A 114 -25.93 -4.59 21.85
N ASP A 115 -26.23 -4.39 23.13
CA ASP A 115 -27.13 -3.33 23.55
C ASP A 115 -26.65 -1.96 23.05
N SER A 116 -27.60 -1.11 22.71
CA SER A 116 -27.27 0.22 22.21
C SER A 116 -26.66 1.09 23.31
N TRP A 117 -25.55 1.76 23.01
CA TRP A 117 -24.91 2.69 23.95
C TRP A 117 -25.73 3.97 24.15
N PHE A 118 -26.55 4.34 23.16
CA PHE A 118 -27.53 5.42 23.21
C PHE A 118 -28.81 4.97 22.49
N PRO A 119 -30.02 5.39 22.89
CA PRO A 119 -31.23 5.00 22.18
C PRO A 119 -31.17 5.37 20.68
N PRO A 120 -31.52 4.46 19.76
CA PRO A 120 -31.62 4.81 18.35
C PRO A 120 -32.73 5.85 18.14
N LEU A 121 -32.58 6.70 17.12
CA LEU A 121 -33.62 7.65 16.73
C LEU A 121 -34.91 6.90 16.35
N GLN A 122 -36.06 7.52 16.61
CA GLN A 122 -37.36 6.94 16.27
C GLN A 122 -37.43 6.61 14.77
N GLY A 123 -37.88 5.41 14.44
CA GLY A 123 -37.97 4.93 13.05
C GLY A 123 -36.70 4.28 12.50
N TYR A 124 -35.58 4.33 13.21
CA TYR A 124 -34.32 3.73 12.77
C TYR A 124 -34.07 2.36 13.40
N THR A 125 -33.39 1.51 12.65
CA THR A 125 -32.88 0.22 13.12
C THR A 125 -31.38 0.09 12.83
N PHE A 126 -30.72 -0.81 13.54
CA PHE A 126 -29.31 -1.08 13.30
C PHE A 126 -29.09 -1.76 11.94
N ALA A 127 -28.01 -1.38 11.24
CA ALA A 127 -27.67 -1.94 9.93
C ALA A 127 -27.53 -3.48 9.94
N GLY A 128 -27.07 -4.06 11.04
CA GLY A 128 -26.96 -5.52 11.20
C GLY A 128 -28.29 -6.23 11.47
N LEU A 129 -29.40 -5.50 11.65
CA LEU A 129 -30.76 -6.04 11.83
C LEU A 129 -31.67 -5.82 10.60
N VAL A 130 -31.25 -5.03 9.60
CA VAL A 130 -32.00 -4.83 8.33
C VAL A 130 -32.23 -6.15 7.60
N SER A 131 -33.37 -6.42 6.98
CA SER A 131 -33.58 -7.73 6.34
C SER A 131 -32.55 -8.05 5.23
N LEU A 132 -32.23 -9.34 5.02
CA LEU A 132 -31.19 -9.77 4.06
C LEU A 132 -31.55 -9.46 2.60
N ASP A 133 -32.83 -9.46 2.23
CA ASP A 133 -33.36 -9.06 0.92
C ASP A 133 -33.15 -7.58 0.61
N MET A 134 -32.94 -6.75 1.65
CA MET A 134 -32.65 -5.32 1.54
C MET A 134 -31.13 -5.04 1.58
N ARG A 135 -30.29 -6.07 1.56
CA ARG A 135 -28.82 -5.93 1.61
C ARG A 135 -28.19 -6.50 0.35
N VAL A 136 -27.10 -5.87 -0.08
CA VAL A 136 -26.23 -6.41 -1.11
C VAL A 136 -24.90 -6.86 -0.51
N SER A 137 -24.34 -7.93 -1.07
CA SER A 137 -23.01 -8.39 -0.69
C SER A 137 -21.96 -7.39 -1.17
N GLY A 138 -21.00 -7.07 -0.29
CA GLY A 138 -19.83 -6.30 -0.67
C GLY A 138 -18.93 -7.03 -1.68
N ALA A 139 -17.75 -6.47 -1.96
CA ALA A 139 -16.82 -7.06 -2.92
C ALA A 139 -16.39 -8.50 -2.54
N LYS A 140 -16.93 -9.48 -3.26
CA LYS A 140 -16.58 -10.89 -3.12
C LYS A 140 -15.16 -11.15 -3.60
N ARG A 141 -14.48 -12.06 -2.91
CA ARG A 141 -13.16 -12.56 -3.31
C ARG A 141 -13.33 -13.70 -4.31
N PRO A 142 -12.36 -13.93 -5.21
CA PRO A 142 -12.28 -15.19 -5.91
C PRO A 142 -12.37 -16.38 -4.94
N GLU A 143 -13.00 -17.45 -5.40
CA GLU A 143 -13.27 -18.64 -4.59
C GLU A 143 -11.99 -19.41 -4.32
N LYS A 144 -11.16 -19.57 -5.34
CA LYS A 144 -9.87 -20.25 -5.24
C LYS A 144 -8.72 -19.29 -5.46
N ARG A 145 -7.51 -19.75 -5.13
CA ARG A 145 -6.31 -18.93 -5.23
C ARG A 145 -5.85 -18.84 -6.70
N GLU A 146 -6.09 -19.90 -7.43
CA GLU A 146 -5.81 -20.10 -8.85
C GLU A 146 -6.66 -19.20 -9.74
N ASP A 147 -7.79 -18.69 -9.23
CA ASP A 147 -8.64 -17.70 -9.89
C ASP A 147 -8.15 -16.26 -9.69
N CYS A 148 -7.11 -16.05 -8.86
CA CYS A 148 -6.56 -14.73 -8.57
C CYS A 148 -5.43 -14.40 -9.55
N GLU A 149 -5.41 -13.15 -10.01
CA GLU A 149 -4.42 -12.65 -10.96
C GLU A 149 -3.43 -11.71 -10.26
N MET A 150 -2.13 -11.90 -10.52
CA MET A 150 -1.06 -11.00 -10.12
C MET A 150 -0.29 -10.56 -11.37
N ILE A 151 -0.50 -9.31 -11.79
CA ILE A 151 0.13 -8.72 -12.96
C ILE A 151 1.33 -7.89 -12.54
N MET A 152 2.51 -8.19 -13.06
CA MET A 152 3.73 -7.41 -12.83
C MET A 152 4.02 -6.51 -14.01
N MET A 153 4.07 -5.20 -13.78
CA MET A 153 4.53 -4.25 -14.80
C MET A 153 6.06 -4.29 -14.90
N CYS A 154 6.61 -4.33 -16.11
CA CYS A 154 8.05 -4.36 -16.39
C CYS A 154 8.40 -3.27 -17.42
N GLY A 155 9.27 -2.32 -17.07
CA GLY A 155 9.70 -1.26 -17.98
C GLY A 155 10.33 -0.07 -17.26
N LEU A 156 11.11 0.73 -17.99
CA LEU A 156 11.84 1.88 -17.44
C LEU A 156 10.90 2.98 -16.88
N PRO A 157 11.35 3.80 -15.92
CA PRO A 157 10.60 4.97 -15.48
C PRO A 157 10.18 5.84 -16.68
N GLY A 158 8.94 6.34 -16.68
CA GLY A 158 8.41 7.14 -17.81
C GLY A 158 7.90 6.34 -19.01
N ALA A 159 8.07 5.01 -19.04
CA ALA A 159 7.66 4.19 -20.19
C ALA A 159 6.14 4.08 -20.41
N GLY A 160 5.29 4.40 -19.42
CA GLY A 160 3.82 4.33 -19.56
C GLY A 160 3.13 3.24 -18.73
N LYS A 161 3.84 2.57 -17.82
CA LYS A 161 3.30 1.49 -16.97
C LYS A 161 2.05 1.88 -16.18
N THR A 162 2.08 3.02 -15.50
CA THR A 162 0.94 3.51 -14.70
C THR A 162 -0.28 3.77 -15.58
N THR A 163 -0.06 4.33 -16.78
CA THR A 163 -1.12 4.54 -17.78
C THR A 163 -1.77 3.22 -18.16
N TRP A 164 -0.95 2.23 -18.56
CA TRP A 164 -1.44 0.91 -18.93
C TRP A 164 -2.19 0.24 -17.76
N ALA A 165 -1.66 0.30 -16.54
CA ALA A 165 -2.29 -0.32 -15.37
C ALA A 165 -3.68 0.25 -15.08
N ASN A 166 -3.85 1.58 -15.24
CA ASN A 166 -5.13 2.25 -15.05
C ASN A 166 -6.13 1.94 -16.18
N GLU A 167 -5.66 1.92 -17.44
CA GLU A 167 -6.48 1.55 -18.59
C GLU A 167 -6.96 0.09 -18.50
N TYR A 168 -6.06 -0.82 -18.16
CA TYR A 168 -6.38 -2.23 -17.95
C TYR A 168 -7.38 -2.42 -16.80
N TYR A 169 -7.22 -1.69 -15.70
CA TYR A 169 -8.22 -1.68 -14.62
C TYR A 169 -9.59 -1.19 -15.10
N ALA A 170 -9.64 -0.09 -15.88
CA ALA A 170 -10.87 0.47 -16.40
C ALA A 170 -11.59 -0.45 -17.39
N GLN A 171 -10.85 -1.28 -18.12
CA GLN A 171 -11.40 -2.29 -19.04
C GLN A 171 -11.86 -3.57 -18.32
N HIS A 172 -11.39 -3.79 -17.08
CA HIS A 172 -11.65 -5.00 -16.29
C HIS A 172 -12.21 -4.67 -14.89
N LEU A 173 -13.22 -3.81 -14.82
CA LEU A 173 -13.84 -3.37 -13.56
C LEU A 173 -14.42 -4.53 -12.73
N GLU A 174 -14.86 -5.61 -13.39
CA GLU A 174 -15.36 -6.83 -12.76
C GLU A 174 -14.28 -7.56 -11.96
N LYS A 175 -13.02 -7.48 -12.39
CA LYS A 175 -11.87 -8.12 -11.72
C LYS A 175 -11.45 -7.38 -10.45
N LYS A 176 -11.81 -6.10 -10.31
CA LYS A 176 -11.51 -5.28 -9.12
C LYS A 176 -10.03 -5.34 -8.72
N TYR A 177 -9.14 -5.10 -9.70
CA TYR A 177 -7.70 -5.12 -9.44
C TYR A 177 -7.31 -4.09 -8.39
N ASN A 178 -6.42 -4.50 -7.48
CA ASN A 178 -5.77 -3.60 -6.53
C ASN A 178 -4.41 -3.20 -7.11
N ILE A 179 -4.29 -1.95 -7.54
CA ILE A 179 -3.03 -1.43 -8.08
C ILE A 179 -2.09 -1.10 -6.91
N LEU A 180 -0.95 -1.77 -6.88
CA LEU A 180 0.09 -1.65 -5.87
C LEU A 180 1.31 -0.97 -6.48
N GLY A 181 1.67 0.19 -5.96
CA GLY A 181 2.83 0.95 -6.43
C GLY A 181 3.24 1.98 -5.40
N THR A 182 4.50 2.41 -5.46
CA THR A 182 4.98 3.51 -4.62
C THR A 182 4.26 4.81 -4.96
N ASN A 183 3.97 5.04 -6.24
CA ASN A 183 3.23 6.22 -6.68
C ASN A 183 1.79 6.22 -6.14
N ASN A 184 1.09 5.08 -6.17
CA ASN A 184 -0.26 4.96 -5.60
C ASN A 184 -0.28 5.31 -4.10
N LEU A 185 0.76 4.91 -3.36
CA LEU A 185 0.89 5.28 -1.94
C LEU A 185 1.08 6.79 -1.78
N ILE A 186 1.98 7.39 -2.57
CA ILE A 186 2.27 8.82 -2.54
C ILE A 186 1.03 9.64 -2.90
N ASP A 187 0.28 9.21 -3.91
CA ASP A 187 -0.95 9.87 -4.37
C ASP A 187 -2.06 9.85 -3.31
N LYS A 188 -2.07 8.82 -2.45
CA LYS A 188 -2.99 8.73 -1.30
C LYS A 188 -2.50 9.51 -0.06
N MET A 189 -1.24 9.97 -0.02
CA MET A 189 -0.72 10.84 1.04
C MET A 189 -1.15 12.31 0.84
N LYS A 190 -2.47 12.53 0.78
CA LYS A 190 -3.09 13.86 0.66
C LYS A 190 -3.32 14.49 2.03
N VAL A 191 -3.21 15.80 2.09
CA VAL A 191 -3.63 16.59 3.27
C VAL A 191 -4.77 17.48 2.82
N MET A 192 -5.95 17.32 3.42
CA MET A 192 -7.16 18.07 3.04
C MET A 192 -7.48 17.97 1.53
N GLY A 193 -7.35 16.77 0.95
CA GLY A 193 -7.63 16.52 -0.47
C GLY A 193 -6.54 17.01 -1.45
N LEU A 194 -5.55 17.79 -0.98
CA LEU A 194 -4.47 18.28 -1.81
C LEU A 194 -3.28 17.31 -1.83
N PRO A 195 -2.72 16.99 -3.01
CA PRO A 195 -1.47 16.28 -3.11
C PRO A 195 -0.34 17.03 -2.39
N ARG A 196 0.55 16.31 -1.72
CA ARG A 196 1.81 16.88 -1.20
C ARG A 196 2.78 17.16 -2.36
N LYS A 197 2.42 18.04 -3.29
CA LYS A 197 3.35 18.47 -4.35
C LYS A 197 4.33 19.50 -3.77
N ARG A 198 5.62 19.34 -4.07
CA ARG A 198 6.73 20.29 -3.82
C ARG A 198 7.16 20.55 -2.36
N ASN A 199 6.54 19.94 -1.35
CA ASN A 199 6.99 20.05 0.06
C ASN A 199 8.09 19.06 0.47
N TYR A 200 8.66 18.29 -0.47
CA TYR A 200 9.71 17.29 -0.16
C TYR A 200 11.13 17.81 -0.37
N ALA A 201 11.34 19.13 -0.34
CA ALA A 201 12.66 19.75 -0.46
C ALA A 201 13.67 19.07 0.49
N GLY A 202 14.55 18.24 -0.08
CA GLY A 202 15.63 17.53 0.62
C GLY A 202 15.27 16.21 1.34
N ARG A 203 14.00 15.76 1.36
CA ARG A 203 13.60 14.49 2.04
C ARG A 203 12.88 13.48 1.15
N TRP A 204 12.94 13.67 -0.16
CA TRP A 204 12.35 12.74 -1.15
C TRP A 204 12.85 11.30 -0.95
N ASP A 205 14.14 11.11 -0.73
CA ASP A 205 14.73 9.78 -0.53
C ASP A 205 14.13 9.05 0.69
N VAL A 206 13.88 9.79 1.78
CA VAL A 206 13.25 9.25 2.99
C VAL A 206 11.79 8.86 2.71
N LEU A 207 11.06 9.66 1.94
CA LEU A 207 9.69 9.33 1.53
C LEU A 207 9.67 8.06 0.69
N ILE A 208 10.53 7.97 -0.32
CA ILE A 208 10.59 6.82 -1.22
C ILE A 208 11.00 5.56 -0.47
N ASP A 209 11.97 5.64 0.46
CA ASP A 209 12.34 4.52 1.33
C ASP A 209 11.15 4.04 2.18
N LYS A 210 10.44 4.97 2.83
CA LYS A 210 9.23 4.64 3.61
C LYS A 210 8.13 4.03 2.73
N CYS A 211 7.84 4.61 1.57
CA CYS A 211 6.85 4.09 0.63
C CYS A 211 7.23 2.69 0.14
N THR A 212 8.51 2.46 -0.13
CA THR A 212 9.03 1.15 -0.54
C THR A 212 8.84 0.11 0.56
N LYS A 213 9.15 0.45 1.83
CA LYS A 213 8.91 -0.42 2.98
C LYS A 213 7.42 -0.71 3.18
N CYS A 214 6.56 0.29 3.01
CA CYS A 214 5.10 0.10 3.05
C CYS A 214 4.63 -0.84 1.93
N LEU A 215 5.12 -0.66 0.71
CA LEU A 215 4.76 -1.51 -0.42
C LEU A 215 5.18 -2.98 -0.19
N VAL A 216 6.35 -3.23 0.40
CA VAL A 216 6.78 -4.59 0.78
C VAL A 216 5.78 -5.22 1.74
N LYS A 217 5.33 -4.49 2.77
CA LYS A 217 4.30 -4.99 3.69
C LYS A 217 2.96 -5.22 2.98
N LEU A 218 2.57 -4.33 2.06
CA LEU A 218 1.34 -4.50 1.27
C LEU A 218 1.41 -5.75 0.38
N LEU A 219 2.55 -6.03 -0.23
CA LEU A 219 2.76 -7.25 -1.02
C LEU A 219 2.64 -8.51 -0.15
N ASP A 220 3.19 -8.50 1.06
CA ASP A 220 3.05 -9.60 2.03
C ASP A 220 1.58 -9.85 2.43
N ILE A 221 0.81 -8.78 2.59
CA ILE A 221 -0.63 -8.87 2.86
C ILE A 221 -1.37 -9.37 1.61
N ALA A 222 -1.07 -8.80 0.45
CA ALA A 222 -1.70 -9.15 -0.84
C ALA A 222 -1.52 -10.63 -1.17
N ALA A 223 -0.31 -11.16 -0.97
CA ALA A 223 0.02 -12.57 -1.15
C ALA A 223 -0.87 -13.53 -0.32
N ARG A 224 -1.45 -13.08 0.80
CA ARG A 224 -2.30 -13.89 1.69
C ARG A 224 -3.80 -13.67 1.46
N ARG A 225 -4.18 -12.76 0.57
CA ARG A 225 -5.57 -12.38 0.32
C ARG A 225 -5.95 -12.77 -1.10
N ARG A 226 -7.07 -13.48 -1.26
CA ARG A 226 -7.61 -13.82 -2.59
C ARG A 226 -8.23 -12.57 -3.21
N ARG A 227 -7.48 -11.85 -4.02
CA ARG A 227 -7.90 -10.70 -4.83
C ARG A 227 -7.00 -10.62 -6.06
N ASN A 228 -7.40 -9.81 -7.03
CA ASN A 228 -6.58 -9.50 -8.19
C ASN A 228 -5.71 -8.27 -7.91
N TYR A 229 -4.48 -8.28 -8.41
CA TYR A 229 -3.46 -7.28 -8.13
C TYR A 229 -2.70 -6.89 -9.40
N ILE A 230 -2.34 -5.61 -9.51
CA ILE A 230 -1.40 -5.09 -10.50
C ILE A 230 -0.26 -4.43 -9.74
N LEU A 231 0.98 -4.86 -9.96
CA LEU A 231 2.17 -4.25 -9.36
C LEU A 231 2.77 -3.24 -10.33
N ASP A 232 2.42 -1.97 -10.13
CA ASP A 232 2.92 -0.83 -10.91
C ASP A 232 4.27 -0.35 -10.35
N GLN A 233 5.33 -1.03 -10.78
CA GLN A 233 6.72 -0.63 -10.57
C GLN A 233 7.56 -0.97 -11.80
N THR A 234 8.84 -0.60 -11.81
CA THR A 234 9.72 -0.83 -12.97
C THR A 234 10.06 -2.30 -13.19
N ASN A 235 10.33 -3.05 -12.12
CA ASN A 235 10.63 -4.50 -12.13
C ASN A 235 11.61 -4.97 -13.21
N VAL A 236 12.56 -4.11 -13.60
CA VAL A 236 13.55 -4.39 -14.66
C VAL A 236 14.67 -5.35 -14.23
N TYR A 237 14.76 -5.68 -12.94
CA TYR A 237 15.77 -6.59 -12.38
C TYR A 237 15.17 -7.99 -12.16
N PRO A 238 15.81 -9.08 -12.65
CA PRO A 238 15.33 -10.44 -12.44
C PRO A 238 15.16 -10.79 -10.95
N SER A 239 16.11 -10.39 -10.12
CA SER A 239 16.05 -10.62 -8.67
C SER A 239 14.81 -10.00 -8.03
N ALA A 240 14.38 -8.82 -8.49
CA ALA A 240 13.17 -8.16 -8.03
C ALA A 240 11.92 -8.88 -8.54
N GLN A 241 11.91 -9.35 -9.79
CA GLN A 241 10.82 -10.14 -10.37
C GLN A 241 10.55 -11.39 -9.53
N ARG A 242 11.59 -12.23 -9.31
CA ARG A 242 11.46 -13.46 -8.51
C ARG A 242 10.98 -13.18 -7.09
N ARG A 243 11.64 -12.22 -6.42
CA ARG A 243 11.37 -11.92 -5.01
C ARG A 243 9.92 -11.49 -4.78
N LYS A 244 9.40 -10.62 -5.64
CA LYS A 244 8.04 -10.06 -5.48
C LYS A 244 6.95 -11.05 -5.92
N MET A 245 7.23 -11.93 -6.88
CA MET A 245 6.28 -12.96 -7.33
C MET A 245 6.24 -14.20 -6.44
N ARG A 246 7.26 -14.44 -5.62
CA ARG A 246 7.36 -15.64 -4.76
C ARG A 246 6.14 -15.83 -3.86
N GLY A 247 5.63 -14.75 -3.25
CA GLY A 247 4.46 -14.83 -2.35
C GLY A 247 3.14 -15.15 -3.05
N PHE A 248 3.11 -15.07 -4.39
CA PHE A 248 1.92 -15.26 -5.22
C PHE A 248 1.91 -16.61 -5.92
N GLU A 249 2.67 -17.60 -5.45
CA GLU A 249 2.52 -18.98 -5.89
C GLU A 249 1.05 -19.43 -5.78
N GLY A 250 0.54 -20.12 -6.80
CA GLY A 250 -0.88 -20.47 -6.91
C GLY A 250 -1.80 -19.37 -7.45
N PHE A 251 -1.29 -18.16 -7.75
CA PHE A 251 -2.01 -17.17 -8.56
C PHE A 251 -1.66 -17.37 -10.04
N VAL A 252 -2.51 -16.86 -10.94
CA VAL A 252 -2.11 -16.59 -12.33
C VAL A 252 -1.17 -15.40 -12.32
N ARG A 253 0.12 -15.64 -12.56
CA ARG A 253 1.19 -14.63 -12.51
C ARG A 253 1.57 -14.23 -13.92
N ARG A 254 1.26 -13.00 -14.31
CA ARG A 254 1.60 -12.45 -15.63
C ARG A 254 2.64 -11.34 -15.50
N ALA A 255 3.51 -11.22 -16.50
CA ALA A 255 4.33 -10.03 -16.67
C ALA A 255 3.82 -9.22 -17.86
N VAL A 256 3.81 -7.90 -17.73
CA VAL A 256 3.44 -6.96 -18.79
C VAL A 256 4.63 -6.08 -19.07
N VAL A 257 5.21 -6.24 -20.25
CA VAL A 257 6.39 -5.51 -20.73
C VAL A 257 5.94 -4.26 -21.45
N VAL A 258 6.29 -3.10 -20.87
CA VAL A 258 6.03 -1.77 -21.44
C VAL A 258 7.35 -1.19 -21.93
N VAL A 259 7.63 -1.45 -23.19
CA VAL A 259 8.81 -0.97 -23.92
C VAL A 259 8.32 -0.32 -25.23
N PRO A 260 8.15 1.01 -25.26
CA PRO A 260 7.88 1.75 -26.50
C PRO A 260 9.15 1.87 -27.35
N THR A 261 9.02 2.44 -28.56
CA THR A 261 10.20 2.87 -29.34
C THR A 261 11.02 3.90 -28.57
N ASP A 262 12.31 4.06 -28.91
CA ASP A 262 13.19 4.99 -28.21
C ASP A 262 12.73 6.44 -28.34
N GLU A 263 12.22 6.81 -29.52
CA GLU A 263 11.66 8.14 -29.80
C GLU A 263 10.44 8.41 -28.92
N GLU A 264 9.53 7.44 -28.81
CA GLU A 264 8.33 7.57 -27.99
C GLU A 264 8.67 7.58 -26.50
N PHE A 265 9.64 6.77 -26.07
CA PHE A 265 10.14 6.78 -24.70
C PHE A 265 10.67 8.16 -24.30
N LYS A 266 11.54 8.75 -25.14
CA LYS A 266 12.08 10.10 -24.94
C LYS A 266 10.97 11.14 -24.89
N ARG A 267 10.03 11.11 -25.83
CA ARG A 267 8.88 12.02 -25.87
C ARG A 267 8.03 11.95 -24.60
N ARG A 268 7.76 10.74 -24.08
CA ARG A 268 7.02 10.53 -22.81
C ARG A 268 7.78 11.08 -21.61
N CYS A 269 9.08 10.81 -21.53
CA CYS A 269 9.94 11.33 -20.46
C CYS A 269 9.98 12.86 -20.45
N GLU A 270 10.18 13.50 -21.61
CA GLU A 270 10.19 14.96 -21.73
C GLU A 270 8.85 15.59 -21.37
N LYS A 271 7.73 15.01 -21.84
CA LYS A 271 6.39 15.50 -21.49
C LYS A 271 6.17 15.43 -19.98
N ARG A 272 6.58 14.33 -19.35
CA ARG A 272 6.43 14.14 -17.90
C ARG A 272 7.30 15.11 -17.11
N GLU A 273 8.56 15.29 -17.52
CA GLU A 273 9.47 16.24 -16.88
C GLU A 273 8.98 17.68 -16.97
N LYS A 274 8.36 18.08 -18.09
CA LYS A 274 7.76 19.41 -18.25
C LYS A 274 6.54 19.64 -17.34
N VAL A 275 5.74 18.62 -17.06
CA VAL A 275 4.49 18.73 -16.28
C VAL A 275 4.72 18.52 -14.78
N GLU A 276 5.51 17.53 -14.43
CA GLU A 276 5.69 17.06 -13.04
C GLU A 276 7.05 17.44 -12.45
N GLY A 277 8.02 17.79 -13.30
CA GLY A 277 9.42 17.92 -12.92
C GLY A 277 10.18 16.59 -13.02
N LYS A 278 11.48 16.65 -12.75
CA LYS A 278 12.35 15.48 -12.80
C LYS A 278 12.26 14.69 -11.48
N ASP A 279 11.53 13.57 -11.52
CA ASP A 279 11.31 12.71 -10.36
C ASP A 279 12.46 11.73 -10.06
N VAL A 280 13.17 11.28 -11.10
CA VAL A 280 14.18 10.21 -11.02
C VAL A 280 15.51 10.71 -11.57
N PRO A 281 16.63 10.62 -10.81
CA PRO A 281 17.95 10.99 -11.30
C PRO A 281 18.38 10.17 -12.52
N ASP A 282 19.13 10.79 -13.45
CA ASP A 282 19.61 10.12 -14.66
C ASP A 282 20.50 8.91 -14.34
N SER A 283 21.31 9.02 -13.28
CA SER A 283 22.15 7.92 -12.80
C SER A 283 21.34 6.67 -12.45
N ALA A 284 20.18 6.84 -11.79
CA ALA A 284 19.29 5.74 -11.46
C ALA A 284 18.65 5.12 -12.72
N VAL A 285 18.30 5.94 -13.72
CA VAL A 285 17.77 5.45 -15.00
C VAL A 285 18.86 4.68 -15.77
N LEU A 286 20.10 5.18 -15.79
CA LEU A 286 21.24 4.51 -16.42
C LEU A 286 21.56 3.17 -15.73
N GLU A 287 21.47 3.11 -14.40
CA GLU A 287 21.65 1.85 -13.68
C GLU A 287 20.53 0.84 -13.96
N MET A 288 19.28 1.31 -14.08
CA MET A 288 18.17 0.48 -14.52
C MET A 288 18.38 -0.01 -15.96
N LYS A 289 18.79 0.88 -16.87
CA LYS A 289 19.11 0.53 -18.26
C LYS A 289 20.21 -0.52 -18.34
N ALA A 290 21.30 -0.40 -17.58
CA ALA A 290 22.43 -1.33 -17.59
C ALA A 290 22.05 -2.77 -17.18
N ASN A 291 21.03 -2.90 -16.32
CA ASN A 291 20.60 -4.16 -15.70
C ASN A 291 19.19 -4.62 -16.16
N PHE A 292 18.58 -3.93 -17.13
CA PHE A 292 17.23 -4.26 -17.57
C PHE A 292 17.23 -5.61 -18.27
N MET A 293 16.51 -6.57 -17.70
CA MET A 293 16.24 -7.88 -18.29
C MET A 293 14.74 -8.07 -18.45
N LEU A 294 14.34 -8.51 -19.64
CA LEU A 294 12.95 -8.84 -19.94
C LEU A 294 12.51 -10.09 -19.14
N PRO A 295 11.27 -10.12 -18.62
CA PRO A 295 10.72 -11.32 -18.01
C PRO A 295 10.51 -12.41 -19.06
N GLU A 296 10.57 -13.67 -18.64
CA GLU A 296 10.39 -14.85 -19.49
C GLU A 296 9.27 -15.73 -18.93
N VAL A 297 8.56 -16.44 -19.82
CA VAL A 297 7.60 -17.47 -19.41
C VAL A 297 8.34 -18.63 -18.75
N GLY A 298 7.85 -19.10 -17.61
CA GLY A 298 8.48 -20.19 -16.86
C GLY A 298 7.96 -20.28 -15.43
N ASP A 299 8.82 -20.64 -14.49
CA ASP A 299 8.45 -20.92 -13.09
C ASP A 299 7.74 -19.75 -12.37
N ILE A 300 8.01 -18.52 -12.83
CA ILE A 300 7.52 -17.29 -12.18
C ILE A 300 6.28 -16.76 -12.87
N PHE A 301 6.29 -16.72 -14.20
CA PHE A 301 5.22 -16.13 -15.01
C PHE A 301 4.62 -17.20 -15.92
N THR A 302 3.30 -17.32 -15.84
CA THR A 302 2.52 -18.15 -16.77
C THR A 302 2.45 -17.53 -18.16
N GLU A 303 2.59 -16.20 -18.25
CA GLU A 303 2.45 -15.44 -19.48
C GLU A 303 3.27 -14.14 -19.40
N VAL A 304 3.86 -13.74 -20.53
CA VAL A 304 4.50 -12.44 -20.72
C VAL A 304 3.82 -11.72 -21.87
N ILE A 305 3.25 -10.54 -21.58
CA ILE A 305 2.48 -9.73 -22.53
C ILE A 305 3.33 -8.53 -22.92
N TYR A 306 3.48 -8.30 -24.22
CA TYR A 306 4.20 -7.15 -24.77
C TYR A 306 3.18 -6.13 -25.29
N THR A 307 3.22 -4.89 -24.79
CA THR A 307 2.13 -3.93 -25.02
C THR A 307 2.29 -3.10 -26.28
N GLU A 308 3.53 -2.80 -26.69
CA GLU A 308 3.82 -1.85 -27.77
C GLU A 308 4.73 -2.49 -28.81
N LEU A 309 6.00 -2.73 -28.46
CA LEU A 309 6.92 -3.51 -29.28
C LEU A 309 6.80 -5.00 -28.97
N SER A 310 6.90 -5.85 -29.99
CA SER A 310 6.95 -7.29 -29.81
C SER A 310 8.20 -7.72 -29.02
N GLU A 311 8.26 -8.98 -28.57
CA GLU A 311 9.46 -9.51 -27.93
C GLU A 311 10.72 -9.38 -28.83
N ALA A 312 10.56 -9.69 -30.12
CA ALA A 312 11.64 -9.67 -31.10
C ALA A 312 12.20 -8.25 -31.32
N GLU A 313 11.38 -7.22 -31.16
CA GLU A 313 11.78 -5.81 -31.29
C GLU A 313 12.27 -5.22 -29.95
N SER A 314 11.64 -5.63 -28.84
CA SER A 314 11.98 -5.15 -27.50
C SER A 314 13.36 -5.63 -27.06
N ARG A 315 13.74 -6.87 -27.39
CA ARG A 315 15.00 -7.49 -26.94
C ARG A 315 16.24 -6.73 -27.46
N PRO A 316 16.40 -6.43 -28.77
CA PRO A 316 17.51 -5.61 -29.28
C PRO A 316 17.53 -4.19 -28.72
N LEU A 317 16.36 -3.58 -28.49
CA LEU A 317 16.27 -2.24 -27.90
C LEU A 317 16.76 -2.25 -26.44
N VAL A 318 16.36 -3.24 -25.66
CA VAL A 318 16.84 -3.41 -24.28
C VAL A 318 18.33 -3.70 -24.24
N GLU A 319 18.88 -4.48 -25.18
CA GLU A 319 20.33 -4.68 -25.29
C GLU A 319 21.07 -3.37 -25.59
N THR A 320 20.50 -2.52 -26.45
CA THR A 320 21.02 -1.17 -26.71
C THR A 320 21.03 -0.33 -25.44
N TYR A 321 19.96 -0.38 -24.63
CA TYR A 321 19.91 0.28 -23.32
C TYR A 321 20.92 -0.30 -22.33
N ASN A 322 21.08 -1.63 -22.29
CA ASN A 322 22.09 -2.26 -21.44
C ASN A 322 23.49 -1.75 -21.80
N LYS A 323 23.81 -1.68 -23.10
CA LYS A 323 25.09 -1.14 -23.58
C LYS A 323 25.27 0.32 -23.17
N GLN A 324 24.28 1.18 -23.42
CA GLN A 324 24.33 2.59 -23.00
C GLN A 324 24.62 2.74 -21.50
N GLY A 325 23.93 1.97 -20.65
CA GLY A 325 24.15 2.00 -19.21
C GLY A 325 25.56 1.53 -18.81
N ARG A 326 26.06 0.47 -19.45
CA ARG A 326 27.41 -0.07 -19.21
C ARG A 326 28.52 0.87 -19.66
N ASP A 327 28.37 1.48 -20.83
CA ASP A 327 29.32 2.45 -21.40
C ASP A 327 29.39 3.71 -20.51
N ALA A 328 28.27 4.06 -19.86
CA ALA A 328 28.22 5.13 -18.84
C ALA A 328 28.77 4.70 -17.46
N GLY A 329 29.31 3.49 -17.32
CA GLY A 329 29.95 2.99 -16.09
C GLY A 329 29.02 2.26 -15.11
N TYR A 330 27.76 2.00 -15.46
CA TYR A 330 26.78 1.32 -14.60
C TYR A 330 26.68 -0.18 -14.90
N GLY A 331 26.09 -0.96 -13.99
CA GLY A 331 25.85 -2.40 -14.20
C GLY A 331 27.08 -3.31 -14.03
N GLN A 332 28.24 -2.75 -13.68
CA GLN A 332 29.31 -3.55 -13.10
C GLN A 332 28.89 -3.91 -11.67
N THR A 333 28.65 -5.19 -11.41
CA THR A 333 28.78 -5.70 -10.04
C THR A 333 30.16 -5.26 -9.57
N GLN A 334 30.23 -4.34 -8.60
CA GLN A 334 31.45 -4.17 -7.82
C GLN A 334 31.82 -5.57 -7.36
N LYS A 335 32.81 -6.17 -8.03
CA LYS A 335 33.60 -7.24 -7.44
C LYS A 335 34.17 -6.59 -6.21
N ARG A 336 33.50 -6.73 -5.06
CA ARG A 336 34.11 -6.55 -3.75
C ARG A 336 35.40 -7.33 -3.86
N HIS A 337 36.51 -6.62 -4.07
CA HIS A 337 37.82 -7.18 -3.90
C HIS A 337 37.83 -7.53 -2.41
N ARG A 338 37.47 -8.77 -2.09
CA ARG A 338 38.06 -9.44 -0.93
C ARG A 338 39.53 -9.48 -1.30
N GLY A 339 40.23 -8.39 -0.95
CA GLY A 339 41.67 -8.31 -1.03
C GLY A 339 42.18 -9.43 -0.15
N ASP A 340 42.61 -10.50 -0.83
CA ASP A 340 43.50 -11.51 -0.31
C ASP A 340 44.82 -10.79 -0.01
N ASN A 341 44.89 -10.09 1.12
CA ASN A 341 46.16 -9.66 1.69
C ASN A 341 46.81 -10.87 2.35
N ARG A 342 47.30 -11.78 1.51
CA ARG A 342 48.33 -12.75 1.84
C ARG A 342 49.66 -12.18 1.37
N ASP A 343 50.33 -11.48 2.28
CA ASP A 343 51.77 -11.25 2.37
C ASP A 343 51.96 -10.47 3.69
N GLY A 344 52.74 -10.84 4.70
CA GLY A 344 53.90 -11.73 4.77
C GLY A 344 54.98 -10.97 5.55
N ARG A 345 55.26 -11.41 6.79
CA ARG A 345 56.24 -10.89 7.80
C ARG A 345 55.66 -9.79 8.72
N ASP A 346 55.75 -9.85 10.05
CA ASP A 346 56.89 -10.30 10.86
C ASP A 346 56.47 -10.75 12.28
N ARG A 347 57.18 -11.78 12.78
CA ARG A 347 57.56 -12.09 14.17
C ARG A 347 56.54 -12.06 15.34
N SER A 348 56.26 -13.28 15.79
CA SER A 348 56.76 -13.84 17.07
C SER A 348 55.80 -13.98 18.27
N PHE A 349 56.08 -15.06 19.01
CA PHE A 349 55.68 -15.44 20.36
C PHE A 349 54.44 -16.34 20.60
N ARG A 350 54.79 -17.61 20.92
CA ARG A 350 54.19 -18.56 21.88
C ARG A 350 52.79 -19.05 21.55
N GLY A 351 52.64 -20.29 21.07
CA GLY A 351 52.81 -21.52 21.88
C GLY A 351 51.39 -22.01 22.17
N GLY A 352 50.88 -23.10 21.63
CA GLY A 352 51.34 -24.48 21.70
C GLY A 352 50.10 -25.31 22.06
N GLY A 353 49.95 -26.53 21.51
CA GLY A 353 48.99 -27.51 22.04
C GLY A 353 47.91 -28.01 21.07
N TYR A 354 48.23 -29.11 20.38
CA TYR A 354 47.44 -30.35 20.26
C TYR A 354 45.88 -30.30 20.24
N ARG A 355 45.32 -30.59 19.04
CA ARG A 355 44.35 -31.64 18.63
C ARG A 355 43.52 -32.40 19.72
N PRO A 356 42.47 -33.18 19.34
CA PRO A 356 41.29 -32.95 18.47
C PRO A 356 39.99 -33.59 19.08
N ARG A 357 38.90 -33.69 18.28
CA ARG A 357 37.94 -34.85 18.19
C ARG A 357 36.51 -34.68 18.75
N GLY A 358 35.55 -35.08 17.91
CA GLY A 358 34.20 -35.57 18.25
C GLY A 358 33.10 -34.50 18.15
N GLY A 359 31.98 -34.67 17.46
CA GLY A 359 31.33 -35.86 16.90
C GLY A 359 29.81 -35.79 17.17
N HIS A 360 29.02 -35.96 16.11
CA HIS A 360 27.60 -36.38 16.06
C HIS A 360 26.44 -35.45 16.50
N ASP A 361 25.58 -35.19 15.50
CA ASP A 361 24.14 -35.47 15.46
C ASP A 361 23.26 -35.09 16.66
N SER A 362 22.32 -34.16 16.44
CA SER A 362 20.94 -34.51 16.05
C SER A 362 19.90 -33.47 16.48
N ARG A 363 18.93 -33.29 15.58
CA ARG A 363 17.49 -33.08 15.84
C ARG A 363 17.00 -31.78 16.50
N SER A 364 16.17 -31.10 15.69
CA SER A 364 14.84 -30.60 16.02
C SER A 364 14.74 -29.51 17.10
N ARG A 365 14.51 -28.26 16.67
CA ARG A 365 13.93 -27.21 17.52
C ARG A 365 12.58 -26.78 16.95
N ASN A 366 11.53 -27.26 17.62
CA ASN A 366 10.19 -26.70 17.60
C ASN A 366 9.93 -26.00 18.96
N SER A 367 9.25 -24.84 18.89
CA SER A 367 8.66 -24.08 19.99
C SER A 367 9.64 -23.48 21.02
N GLY A 368 9.40 -22.34 21.65
CA GLY A 368 8.28 -21.41 21.64
C GLY A 368 8.72 -20.23 22.51
N TRP A 369 8.45 -19.00 22.05
CA TRP A 369 8.77 -17.81 22.81
C TRP A 369 7.70 -17.59 23.87
N GLN A 370 8.05 -17.79 25.14
CA GLN A 370 7.32 -17.26 26.28
C GLN A 370 8.20 -16.26 27.03
N SER A 371 7.64 -15.06 27.14
CA SER A 371 8.14 -13.96 27.96
C SER A 371 7.85 -14.23 29.43
N ARG A 372 8.81 -13.91 30.31
CA ARG A 372 8.57 -13.39 31.66
C ARG A 372 9.88 -12.86 32.24
N GLY A 373 9.87 -11.59 32.60
CA GLY A 373 10.97 -10.94 33.31
C GLY A 373 10.99 -11.25 34.80
N SER A 374 12.07 -10.82 35.45
CA SER A 374 12.10 -10.12 36.74
C SER A 374 13.54 -10.05 37.25
N GLY A 375 13.95 -8.86 37.70
CA GLY A 375 14.55 -8.72 39.04
C GLY A 375 16.08 -8.70 39.18
N GLY A 376 16.57 -7.60 39.77
CA GLY A 376 17.85 -7.48 40.47
C GLY A 376 18.53 -6.15 40.12
N GLY A 377 18.95 -5.27 41.03
CA GLY A 377 18.99 -5.18 42.50
C GLY A 377 19.49 -3.75 42.80
N GLY A 378 19.07 -3.08 43.87
CA GLY A 378 19.68 -3.13 45.21
C GLY A 378 20.27 -1.73 45.54
N GLY A 379 19.74 -0.98 46.50
CA GLY A 379 20.22 -0.86 47.90
C GLY A 379 20.15 0.64 48.27
N GLY A 380 19.40 1.07 49.30
CA GLY A 380 19.84 1.30 50.70
C GLY A 380 20.54 2.67 50.82
N TRP A 381 20.17 3.66 51.65
CA TRP A 381 19.92 3.74 53.11
C TRP A 381 19.14 5.06 53.43
N ARG A 382 18.13 5.07 54.33
CA ARG A 382 18.07 5.63 55.72
C ARG A 382 18.55 7.09 55.86
N ASP A 383 17.86 8.02 56.53
CA ASP A 383 16.77 8.00 57.52
C ASP A 383 15.60 8.94 57.15
#